data_AF-A3E3S2-F1
#
_entry.id   AF-A3E3S2-F1
#
_cell.length_a   1.000
_cell.length_b   1.000
_cell.length_c   1.000
_cell.angle_alpha   90.00
_cell.angle_beta   90.00
_cell.angle_gamma   90.00
#
_symmetry.space_group_name_H-M   'P 1'
#
loop_
_entity.id
_entity.type
_entity.pdbx_description
1 polymer ?
#
loop_
_entity_poly.entity_id
_entity_poly.type
_entity_poly.pdbx_seq_one_letter_code
_entity_poly.pdbx_strand_id
1 'polypeptide(L)'
;MADGAVTMQVAVPDGVGPGGAFAVTTPDGQVLQLTCPDGVLAGGAIQFSYIPIQQVAEQAESEDLRMHPDDLKRMEEASALAAAKQEELMAAGAIPAEPLPVGEFLGNTFPPALFAVNQQAIVTRSSGEESGCSIYEVFLTAMGPQYNVYLGQDEAGQNIFKWCGEADLRPYP
;
A
#
# COMPACT_ATOMS: atom_id res chain seq x y z
N MET A 1 35.72 9.59 14.42
CA MET A 1 36.33 10.71 13.66
C MET A 1 36.00 10.43 12.21
N ALA A 2 35.17 11.24 11.56
CA ALA A 2 34.62 10.93 10.23
C ALA A 2 35.66 11.25 9.14
N ASP A 3 36.41 10.23 8.72
CA ASP A 3 37.41 10.28 7.64
C ASP A 3 36.68 10.09 6.29
N GLY A 4 36.02 11.14 5.82
CA GLY A 4 35.27 11.15 4.55
C GLY A 4 34.88 12.55 4.06
N ALA A 5 35.36 13.59 4.74
CA ALA A 5 35.08 14.98 4.37
C ALA A 5 36.05 15.45 3.30
N VAL A 6 35.55 15.70 2.10
CA VAL A 6 36.30 16.30 0.99
C VAL A 6 36.20 17.82 1.09
N THR A 7 37.34 18.51 1.15
CA THR A 7 37.37 19.98 1.14
C THR A 7 37.38 20.51 -0.28
N MET A 8 36.46 21.42 -0.61
CA MET A 8 36.37 22.08 -1.91
C MET A 8 36.40 23.60 -1.74
N GLN A 9 37.01 24.28 -2.71
CA GLN A 9 37.02 25.74 -2.80
C GLN A 9 36.11 26.18 -3.95
N VAL A 10 35.18 27.09 -3.66
CA VAL A 10 34.25 27.66 -4.64
C VAL A 10 34.31 29.19 -4.60
N ALA A 11 34.23 29.82 -5.76
CA ALA A 11 34.09 31.28 -5.86
C ALA A 11 32.62 31.67 -5.69
N VAL A 12 32.37 32.71 -4.90
CA VAL A 12 31.03 33.28 -4.74
C VAL A 12 30.61 33.96 -6.04
N PRO A 13 29.46 33.59 -6.64
CA PRO A 13 29.00 34.21 -7.89
C PRO A 13 28.66 35.70 -7.71
N ASP A 14 28.81 36.47 -8.80
CA ASP A 14 28.48 37.89 -8.83
C ASP A 14 27.03 38.16 -8.41
N GLY A 15 26.84 39.08 -7.46
CA GLY A 15 25.52 39.45 -6.93
C GLY A 15 25.15 38.80 -5.59
N VAL A 16 25.95 37.88 -5.06
CA VAL A 16 25.75 37.30 -3.72
C VAL A 16 26.59 38.06 -2.68
N GLY A 17 25.92 38.73 -1.76
CA GLY A 17 26.54 39.44 -0.63
C GLY A 17 26.69 38.59 0.63
N PRO A 18 27.28 39.16 1.71
CA PRO A 18 27.35 38.50 3.01
C PRO A 18 25.95 38.12 3.50
N GLY A 19 25.78 36.89 3.98
CA GLY A 19 24.48 36.32 4.39
C GLY A 19 23.62 35.81 3.23
N GLY A 20 24.04 35.99 1.98
CA GLY A 20 23.35 35.44 0.81
C GLY A 20 23.57 33.93 0.68
N ALA A 21 22.50 33.19 0.37
CA ALA A 21 22.57 31.76 0.07
C ALA A 21 22.76 31.55 -1.44
N PHE A 22 23.64 30.62 -1.81
CA PHE A 22 23.87 30.23 -3.20
C PHE A 22 24.01 28.71 -3.33
N ALA A 23 23.63 28.19 -4.49
CA ALA A 23 23.72 26.77 -4.79
C ALA A 23 25.02 26.49 -5.56
N VAL A 24 25.78 25.51 -5.09
CA VAL A 24 27.01 25.02 -5.75
C VAL A 24 26.79 23.59 -6.17
N THR A 25 27.06 23.32 -7.45
CA THR A 25 27.09 21.94 -7.95
C THR A 25 28.51 21.40 -7.77
N THR A 26 28.64 20.37 -6.93
CA THR A 26 29.88 19.62 -6.75
C THR A 26 30.18 18.78 -8.00
N PRO A 27 31.45 18.42 -8.27
CA PRO A 27 31.79 17.53 -9.39
C PRO A 27 31.10 16.16 -9.32
N ASP A 28 30.68 15.73 -8.13
CA ASP A 28 29.90 14.53 -7.87
C ASP A 28 28.40 14.66 -8.21
N GLY A 29 27.97 15.83 -8.70
CA GLY A 29 26.58 16.10 -9.10
C GLY A 29 25.65 16.50 -7.96
N GLN A 30 26.14 16.68 -6.74
CA GLN A 30 25.32 17.17 -5.63
C GLN A 30 25.18 18.69 -5.67
N VAL A 31 23.96 19.19 -5.42
CA VAL A 31 23.67 20.61 -5.27
C VAL A 31 23.68 20.96 -3.78
N LEU A 32 24.70 21.70 -3.33
CA LEU A 32 24.80 22.18 -1.95
C LEU A 32 24.37 23.63 -1.87
N GLN A 33 23.49 23.94 -0.91
CA GLN A 33 23.12 25.32 -0.58
C GLN A 33 24.05 25.84 0.50
N LEU A 34 24.92 26.78 0.14
CA LEU A 34 25.89 27.40 1.03
C LEU A 34 25.48 28.83 1.35
N THR A 35 25.72 29.27 2.58
CA THR A 35 25.53 30.66 3.01
C THR A 35 26.88 31.35 3.02
N CYS A 36 26.97 32.52 2.36
CA CYS A 36 28.19 33.31 2.33
C CYS A 36 28.47 33.92 3.72
N PRO A 37 29.64 33.63 4.36
CA PRO A 37 29.98 34.18 5.66
C PRO A 37 30.29 35.68 5.58
N ASP A 38 30.09 36.39 6.69
CA ASP A 38 30.40 37.82 6.81
C ASP A 38 31.86 38.12 6.47
N GLY A 39 32.08 39.08 5.56
CA GLY A 39 33.42 39.52 5.14
C GLY A 39 33.92 38.96 3.81
N VAL A 40 33.18 38.05 3.16
CA VAL A 40 33.48 37.58 1.81
C VAL A 40 32.59 38.29 0.79
N LEU A 41 33.22 38.96 -0.18
CA LEU A 41 32.53 39.66 -1.28
C LEU A 41 32.37 38.73 -2.50
N ALA A 42 31.51 39.12 -3.45
CA ALA A 42 31.40 38.47 -4.75
C ALA A 42 32.78 38.29 -5.41
N GLY A 43 33.05 37.08 -5.93
CA GLY A 43 34.37 36.68 -6.43
C GLY A 43 35.35 36.20 -5.36
N GLY A 44 35.00 36.28 -4.07
CA GLY A 44 35.78 35.71 -2.98
C GLY A 44 35.73 34.19 -2.97
N ALA A 45 36.81 33.54 -2.55
CA ALA A 45 36.91 32.10 -2.52
C ALA A 45 36.58 31.54 -1.12
N ILE A 46 35.59 30.65 -1.04
CA ILE A 46 35.16 29.98 0.20
C ILE A 46 35.60 28.53 0.16
N GLN A 47 36.21 28.05 1.23
CA GLN A 47 36.53 26.64 1.42
C GLN A 47 35.48 26.00 2.33
N PHE A 48 34.88 24.90 1.90
CA PHE A 48 33.94 24.11 2.70
C PHE A 48 34.26 22.62 2.57
N SER A 49 33.89 21.84 3.59
CA SER A 49 34.04 20.39 3.62
C SER A 49 32.69 19.71 3.44
N TYR A 50 32.58 18.75 2.53
CA TYR A 50 31.36 17.96 2.31
C TYR A 50 31.66 16.47 2.18
N ILE A 51 30.64 15.63 2.36
CA ILE A 51 30.76 14.17 2.23
C ILE A 51 30.20 13.79 0.84
N PRO A 52 30.95 13.07 -0.01
CA PRO A 52 30.46 12.65 -1.32
C PRO A 52 29.36 11.57 -1.19
N ILE A 53 28.26 11.71 -1.93
CA ILE A 53 27.13 10.75 -1.95
C ILE A 53 27.54 9.35 -2.38
N GLN A 54 28.62 9.20 -3.14
CA GLN A 54 29.18 7.89 -3.51
C GLN A 54 29.65 7.12 -2.27
N GLN A 55 30.27 7.81 -1.29
CA GLN A 55 30.62 7.19 -0.02
C GLN A 55 29.40 6.94 0.89
N VAL A 56 28.38 7.80 0.82
CA VAL A 56 27.14 7.58 1.58
C VAL A 56 26.39 6.36 1.05
N ALA A 57 26.40 6.11 -0.27
CA ALA A 57 25.81 4.91 -0.85
C ALA A 57 26.53 3.62 -0.38
N GLU A 58 27.87 3.59 -0.43
CA GLU A 58 28.65 2.42 0.02
C GLU A 58 28.62 2.19 1.55
N GLN A 59 28.46 3.25 2.35
CA GLN A 59 28.32 3.13 3.81
C GLN A 59 26.87 2.84 4.25
N ALA A 60 25.86 3.36 3.56
CA ALA A 60 24.46 3.01 3.80
C ALA A 60 24.15 1.55 3.43
N GLU A 61 24.83 0.99 2.42
CA GLU A 61 24.71 -0.43 2.06
C GLU A 61 25.42 -1.38 3.04
N SER A 62 26.34 -0.90 3.89
CA SER A 62 27.17 -1.78 4.74
C SER A 62 26.88 -1.73 6.24
N GLU A 63 26.25 -0.68 6.78
CA GLU A 63 25.90 -0.61 8.22
C GLU A 63 24.40 -0.76 8.55
N ASP A 64 23.47 -0.58 7.59
CA ASP A 64 22.01 -0.61 7.83
C ASP A 64 21.32 -1.94 7.46
N LEU A 65 22.09 -3.03 7.28
CA LEU A 65 21.55 -4.39 7.05
C LEU A 65 22.15 -5.44 7.99
N ARG A 66 22.79 -5.03 9.08
CA ARG A 66 23.15 -5.97 10.15
C ARG A 66 21.92 -6.17 11.03
N MET A 67 21.18 -7.25 10.79
CA MET A 67 20.17 -7.73 11.74
C MET A 67 20.79 -7.78 13.15
N HIS A 68 20.18 -7.09 14.11
CA HIS A 68 20.66 -7.07 15.49
C HIS A 68 20.65 -8.52 16.03
N PRO A 69 21.62 -8.93 16.87
CA PRO A 69 21.66 -10.29 17.41
C PRO A 69 20.37 -10.74 18.12
N ASP A 70 19.61 -9.81 18.71
CA ASP A 70 18.29 -10.10 19.28
C ASP A 70 17.22 -10.42 18.21
N ASP A 71 17.25 -9.75 17.06
CA ASP A 71 16.29 -10.02 15.97
C ASP A 71 16.55 -11.40 15.35
N LEU A 72 17.83 -11.79 15.26
CA LEU A 72 18.22 -13.10 14.76
C LEU A 72 17.74 -14.23 15.69
N LYS A 73 17.91 -14.05 17.01
CA LYS A 73 17.37 -14.99 18.01
C LYS A 73 15.85 -15.09 17.96
N ARG A 74 15.14 -13.95 17.89
CA ARG A 74 13.67 -13.97 17.76
C ARG A 74 13.22 -14.67 16.49
N MET A 75 13.94 -14.52 15.39
CA MET A 75 13.62 -15.18 14.14
C MET A 75 13.84 -16.69 14.24
N GLU A 76 14.94 -17.13 14.84
CA GLU A 76 15.19 -18.55 15.12
C GLU A 76 14.11 -19.14 16.03
N GLU A 77 13.77 -18.49 17.14
CA GLU A 77 12.72 -18.92 18.05
C GLU A 77 11.33 -18.96 17.37
N ALA A 78 11.00 -17.96 16.58
CA ALA A 78 9.75 -17.91 15.82
C ALA A 78 9.68 -19.03 14.76
N SER A 79 10.78 -19.31 14.08
CA SER A 79 10.87 -20.39 13.10
C SER A 79 10.72 -21.77 13.75
N ALA A 80 11.33 -21.97 14.92
CA ALA A 80 11.20 -23.22 15.68
C ALA A 80 9.76 -23.41 16.17
N LEU A 81 9.12 -22.34 16.65
CA LEU A 81 7.71 -22.39 17.07
C LEU A 81 6.77 -22.65 15.90
N ALA A 82 7.02 -22.03 14.75
CA ALA A 82 6.25 -22.26 13.53
C ALA A 82 6.40 -23.71 13.03
N ALA A 83 7.62 -24.26 13.03
CA ALA A 83 7.87 -25.65 12.65
C ALA A 83 7.17 -26.64 13.59
N ALA A 84 7.25 -26.42 14.90
CA ALA A 84 6.54 -27.25 15.89
C ALA A 84 5.02 -27.17 15.70
N LYS A 85 4.47 -25.98 15.44
CA LYS A 85 3.04 -25.80 15.19
C LYS A 85 2.60 -26.46 13.89
N GLN A 86 3.44 -26.41 12.86
CA GLN A 86 3.19 -27.08 11.59
C GLN A 86 3.18 -28.61 11.76
N GLU A 87 4.10 -29.18 12.55
CA GLU A 87 4.12 -30.62 12.86
C GLU A 87 2.87 -31.05 13.63
N GLU A 88 2.45 -30.28 14.65
CA GLU A 88 1.20 -30.53 15.38
C GLU A 88 -0.02 -30.52 14.45
N LEU A 89 -0.11 -29.54 13.55
CA LEU A 89 -1.20 -29.43 12.59
C LEU A 89 -1.19 -30.60 11.60
N MET A 90 -0.02 -31.00 11.09
CA MET A 90 0.11 -32.17 10.21
C MET A 90 -0.28 -33.46 10.94
N ALA A 91 0.09 -33.62 12.21
CA ALA A 91 -0.33 -34.75 13.04
C ALA A 91 -1.85 -34.75 13.32
N ALA A 92 -2.46 -33.57 13.41
CA ALA A 92 -3.92 -33.40 13.50
C ALA A 92 -4.66 -33.58 12.17
N GLY A 93 -3.95 -33.94 11.09
CA GLY A 93 -4.53 -34.20 9.77
C GLY A 93 -4.68 -32.96 8.87
N ALA A 94 -4.07 -31.84 9.23
CA ALA A 94 -3.99 -30.68 8.34
C ALA A 94 -3.00 -30.97 7.20
N ILE A 95 -3.46 -30.82 5.97
CA ILE A 95 -2.64 -30.98 4.77
C ILE A 95 -2.01 -29.62 4.46
N PRO A 96 -0.69 -29.49 4.30
CA PRO A 96 -0.08 -28.24 3.86
C PRO A 96 -0.70 -27.85 2.51
N ALA A 97 -1.09 -26.59 2.37
CA ALA A 97 -1.62 -26.08 1.11
C ALA A 97 -0.55 -26.30 0.02
N GLU A 98 -0.89 -27.08 -1.02
CA GLU A 98 -0.02 -27.21 -2.18
C GLU A 98 0.19 -25.81 -2.77
N PRO A 99 1.44 -25.41 -3.06
CA PRO A 99 1.69 -24.16 -3.74
C PRO A 99 0.94 -24.23 -5.06
N LEU A 100 0.00 -23.30 -5.24
CA LEU A 100 -0.83 -23.25 -6.44
C LEU A 100 0.10 -23.29 -7.67
N PRO A 101 -0.19 -24.11 -8.69
CA PRO A 101 0.64 -24.17 -9.88
C PRO A 101 0.79 -22.76 -10.44
N VAL A 102 2.03 -22.36 -10.71
CA VAL A 102 2.36 -21.07 -11.32
C VAL A 102 1.88 -21.11 -12.77
N GLY A 103 0.60 -20.82 -12.94
CA GLY A 103 -0.10 -20.64 -14.21
C GLY A 103 -0.97 -19.40 -14.09
N GLU A 104 -1.25 -18.76 -15.23
CA GLU A 104 -2.07 -17.54 -15.34
C GLU A 104 -3.22 -17.55 -14.33
N PHE A 105 -3.25 -16.55 -13.46
CA PHE A 105 -4.44 -16.24 -12.68
C PHE A 105 -5.58 -15.98 -13.66
N LEU A 106 -6.39 -17.01 -13.92
CA LEU A 106 -7.48 -17.00 -14.89
C LEU A 106 -8.63 -16.05 -14.50
N GLY A 107 -8.45 -15.28 -13.43
CA GLY A 107 -9.52 -14.54 -12.79
C GLY A 107 -10.51 -15.50 -12.13
N ASN A 108 -11.12 -15.06 -11.04
CA ASN A 108 -12.34 -15.71 -10.59
C ASN A 108 -13.40 -15.44 -11.65
N THR A 109 -13.76 -16.44 -12.46
CA THR A 109 -14.90 -16.33 -13.38
C THR A 109 -16.17 -16.43 -12.55
N PHE A 110 -16.72 -15.28 -12.18
CA PHE A 110 -17.97 -15.22 -11.44
C PHE A 110 -19.16 -15.40 -12.39
N PRO A 111 -20.20 -16.16 -11.98
CA PRO A 111 -21.43 -16.23 -12.77
C PRO A 111 -22.00 -14.82 -12.98
N PRO A 112 -22.45 -14.48 -14.20
CA PRO A 112 -23.04 -13.18 -14.47
C PRO A 112 -24.34 -13.03 -13.68
N ALA A 113 -24.61 -11.81 -13.22
CA ALA A 113 -25.87 -11.51 -12.54
C ALA A 113 -27.06 -11.66 -13.50
N LEU A 114 -28.11 -12.40 -13.08
CA LEU A 114 -29.34 -12.53 -13.87
C LEU A 114 -30.23 -11.27 -13.85
N PHE A 115 -30.09 -10.44 -12.82
CA PHE A 115 -30.83 -9.19 -12.68
C PHE A 115 -29.90 -7.98 -12.76
N ALA A 116 -30.32 -6.95 -13.47
CA ALA A 116 -29.60 -5.68 -13.60
C ALA A 116 -30.05 -4.66 -12.55
N VAL A 117 -29.19 -3.69 -12.25
CA VAL A 117 -29.56 -2.52 -11.44
C VAL A 117 -30.72 -1.77 -12.11
N ASN A 118 -31.69 -1.32 -11.30
CA ASN A 118 -32.98 -0.73 -11.67
C ASN A 118 -33.99 -1.68 -12.33
N GLN A 119 -33.70 -2.99 -12.42
CA GLN A 119 -34.69 -3.96 -12.88
C GLN A 119 -35.75 -4.20 -11.79
N GLN A 120 -37.01 -4.33 -12.20
CA GLN A 120 -38.07 -4.78 -11.29
C GLN A 120 -38.03 -6.31 -11.14
N ALA A 121 -38.14 -6.77 -9.90
CA ALA A 121 -38.15 -8.18 -9.55
C ALA A 121 -39.14 -8.42 -8.39
N ILE A 122 -39.42 -9.69 -8.11
CA ILE A 122 -40.15 -10.13 -6.92
C ILE A 122 -39.14 -10.76 -5.98
N VAL A 123 -39.11 -10.32 -4.72
CA VAL A 123 -38.27 -10.91 -3.68
C VAL A 123 -39.11 -11.66 -2.66
N THR A 124 -38.63 -12.83 -2.23
CA THR A 124 -39.21 -13.54 -1.08
C THR A 124 -38.70 -12.93 0.23
N ARG A 125 -39.61 -12.42 1.06
CA ARG A 125 -39.30 -11.86 2.38
C ARG A 125 -39.02 -12.98 3.37
N SER A 126 -38.41 -12.65 4.51
CA SER A 126 -38.17 -13.63 5.58
C SER A 126 -39.47 -14.17 6.20
N SER A 127 -40.59 -13.46 6.00
CA SER A 127 -41.94 -13.92 6.34
C SER A 127 -42.50 -14.97 5.38
N GLY A 128 -41.81 -15.26 4.26
CA GLY A 128 -42.31 -16.10 3.17
C GLY A 128 -43.22 -15.38 2.18
N GLU A 129 -43.57 -14.12 2.45
CA GLU A 129 -44.36 -13.29 1.53
C GLU A 129 -43.53 -12.81 0.35
N GLU A 130 -44.16 -12.72 -0.83
CA GLU A 130 -43.56 -12.17 -2.03
C GLU A 130 -43.88 -10.67 -2.12
N SER A 131 -42.87 -9.86 -2.46
CA SER A 131 -43.03 -8.42 -2.63
C SER A 131 -42.31 -7.91 -3.86
N GLY A 132 -42.95 -6.99 -4.59
CA GLY A 132 -42.30 -6.30 -5.70
C GLY A 132 -41.17 -5.41 -5.20
N CYS A 133 -40.04 -5.44 -5.90
CA CYS A 133 -38.85 -4.70 -5.52
C CYS A 133 -38.12 -4.17 -6.75
N SER A 134 -37.25 -3.18 -6.54
CA SER A 134 -36.31 -2.71 -7.56
C SER A 134 -34.90 -3.07 -7.14
N ILE A 135 -34.10 -3.63 -8.05
CA ILE A 135 -32.69 -3.90 -7.78
C ILE A 135 -31.95 -2.57 -7.65
N TYR A 136 -31.38 -2.31 -6.48
CA TYR A 136 -30.62 -1.08 -6.20
C TYR A 136 -29.13 -1.28 -6.47
N GLU A 137 -28.55 -2.39 -6.02
CA GLU A 137 -27.12 -2.71 -6.22
C GLU A 137 -26.92 -4.21 -6.46
N VAL A 138 -25.86 -4.56 -7.19
CA VAL A 138 -25.45 -5.93 -7.48
C VAL A 138 -23.98 -6.11 -7.17
N PHE A 139 -23.65 -7.09 -6.33
CA PHE A 139 -22.29 -7.45 -5.96
C PHE A 139 -21.98 -8.87 -6.45
N LEU A 140 -20.93 -9.01 -7.27
CA LEU A 140 -20.43 -10.32 -7.69
C LEU A 140 -19.47 -10.83 -6.62
N THR A 141 -19.88 -11.89 -5.91
CA THR A 141 -19.08 -12.51 -4.85
C THR A 141 -18.62 -13.90 -5.27
N ALA A 142 -17.64 -14.47 -4.56
CA ALA A 142 -17.24 -15.86 -4.76
C ALA A 142 -18.36 -16.88 -4.51
N MET A 143 -19.42 -16.50 -3.79
CA MET A 143 -20.61 -17.33 -3.56
C MET A 143 -21.74 -17.08 -4.56
N GLY A 144 -21.53 -16.23 -5.58
CA GLY A 144 -22.54 -15.81 -6.55
C GLY A 144 -22.98 -14.36 -6.39
N PRO A 145 -23.90 -13.89 -7.25
CA PRO A 145 -24.40 -12.52 -7.20
C PRO A 145 -25.26 -12.28 -5.94
N GLN A 146 -24.95 -11.20 -5.23
CA GLN A 146 -25.80 -10.67 -4.16
C GLN A 146 -26.48 -9.38 -4.61
N TYR A 147 -27.74 -9.22 -4.22
CA TYR A 147 -28.59 -8.12 -4.64
C TYR A 147 -29.02 -7.31 -3.43
N ASN A 148 -28.84 -6.00 -3.51
CA ASN A 148 -29.51 -5.06 -2.63
C ASN A 148 -30.81 -4.62 -3.31
N VAL A 149 -31.96 -4.92 -2.71
CA VAL A 149 -33.26 -4.62 -3.29
C VAL A 149 -34.00 -3.58 -2.47
N TYR A 150 -34.62 -2.62 -3.16
CA TYR A 150 -35.47 -1.60 -2.59
C TYR A 150 -36.91 -2.09 -2.54
N LEU A 151 -37.51 -2.07 -1.34
CA LEU A 151 -38.85 -2.60 -1.05
C LEU A 151 -39.92 -1.51 -0.85
N GLY A 152 -39.54 -0.24 -0.96
CA GLY A 152 -40.43 0.90 -0.67
C GLY A 152 -40.01 1.68 0.56
N GLN A 153 -40.94 2.49 1.08
CA GLN A 153 -40.74 3.29 2.29
C GLN A 153 -41.62 2.76 3.42
N ASP A 154 -41.14 2.87 4.66
CA ASP A 154 -41.95 2.63 5.85
C ASP A 154 -42.91 3.80 6.15
N GLU A 155 -43.68 3.70 7.23
CA GLU A 155 -44.62 4.73 7.67
C GLU A 155 -43.92 6.06 8.06
N ALA A 156 -42.61 6.02 8.34
CA ALA A 156 -41.78 7.19 8.63
C ALA A 156 -41.12 7.79 7.38
N GLY A 157 -41.35 7.21 6.20
CA GLY A 157 -40.73 7.63 4.94
C GLY A 157 -39.29 7.14 4.77
N GLN A 158 -38.80 6.23 5.62
CA GLN A 158 -37.47 5.64 5.48
C GLN A 158 -37.48 4.55 4.41
N ASN A 159 -36.49 4.59 3.52
CA ASN A 159 -36.30 3.59 2.49
C ASN A 159 -35.93 2.23 3.11
N ILE A 160 -36.67 1.19 2.73
CA ILE A 160 -36.46 -0.18 3.18
C ILE A 160 -35.65 -0.93 2.12
N PHE A 161 -34.48 -1.44 2.53
CA PHE A 161 -33.60 -2.25 1.71
C PHE A 161 -33.44 -3.65 2.28
N LYS A 162 -33.18 -4.64 1.41
CA LYS A 162 -32.87 -6.02 1.80
C LYS A 162 -31.75 -6.58 0.93
N TRP A 163 -30.80 -7.26 1.57
CA TRP A 163 -29.84 -8.11 0.88
C TRP A 163 -30.42 -9.51 0.65
N CYS A 164 -30.32 -10.01 -0.58
CA CYS A 164 -30.76 -11.35 -0.94
C CYS A 164 -29.89 -11.98 -2.03
N GLY A 165 -29.91 -13.31 -2.11
CA GLY A 165 -29.28 -14.04 -3.20
C GLY A 165 -30.17 -14.12 -4.42
N GLU A 166 -29.61 -14.59 -5.53
CA GLU A 166 -30.37 -14.81 -6.78
C GLU A 166 -31.57 -15.76 -6.61
N ALA A 167 -31.45 -16.76 -5.73
CA ALA A 167 -32.50 -17.76 -5.48
C ALA A 167 -33.76 -17.17 -4.82
N ASP A 168 -33.64 -16.04 -4.13
CA ASP A 168 -34.75 -15.33 -3.49
C ASP A 168 -35.45 -14.35 -4.45
N LEU A 169 -34.94 -14.20 -5.67
CA LEU A 169 -35.45 -13.28 -6.68
C LEU A 169 -36.15 -14.01 -7.83
N ARG A 170 -37.23 -13.41 -8.30
CA ARG A 170 -37.96 -13.85 -9.48
C ARG A 170 -38.18 -12.68 -10.44
N PRO A 171 -38.16 -12.92 -11.76
CA PRO A 171 -38.50 -11.89 -12.73
C PRO A 171 -39.93 -11.41 -12.49
N TYR A 172 -40.11 -10.10 -12.53
CA TYR A 172 -41.43 -9.49 -12.48
C TYR A 172 -42.19 -9.85 -13.78
N PRO A 173 -43.45 -10.32 -13.70
CA PRO A 173 -44.24 -10.71 -14.86
C PRO A 173 -44.61 -9.55 -15.79
#